data_AF-A0A0D2WK68-F1
#
_entry.id   AF-A0A0D2WK68-F1
#
_cell.length_a   1.000
_cell.length_b   1.000
_cell.length_c   1.000
_cell.angle_alpha   90.00
_cell.angle_beta   90.00
_cell.angle_gamma   90.00
#
_symmetry.space_group_name_H-M   'P 1'
#
loop_
_entity.id
_entity.type
_entity.pdbx_description
1 polymer ?
#
loop_
_entity_poly.entity_id
_entity_poly.type
_entity_poly.pdbx_seq_one_letter_code
_entity_poly.pdbx_strand_id
1 'polypeptide(L)'
;MQLKISTRLVLLALLALSLALVAAQDATLIAKPNAATATTEHNAHDAAHARDKYADPGHETESEIADTTAAGAAAAAADARGGDTPPPPASTDSDGVRDHGRGVVLRVAIVGGGIGGSLCGRLTSYLVNGTVVEFGGAIFHETNSIIDTIRSEYGLQRVKAFDDDGFGVWNGTHFAVRATDLSLWTKLELLWRYRFAPVYAQWESQSFLRSFKKLYKTPFHSVEELLDIAKIDPLARVSMADWLKTHKYNKQFGTELVEGATRINYGQNLHMSALGAWVSLVGSEDSVYAVVNGNEQLCYKIAGIDHAPVQASAGIPTGTLPPVTSGKLQTVRTATVRAISSRPNGRYSVTYERGGHTVQSTFDAVVIATPLVSTATNITFEAIDLPPSTSQRRPYQRTFVTIVHGEVNPAYFGLETPRQLPATVITTEPQSNAPVAPAEPNSISGVTTSQLPFTSFSLLHRRDNVTSDGTRFEGVYKFFSPVELSAAQIAPVFRVVRDVFRKNFAAYPILSPTPSETPFPSIRVQKGLYYLNAIESAASAMEMEALSARSIAKMIEEDFLKW
;
A
#
# COMPACT_ATOMS: atom_id res chain seq x y z
N MET A 1 -10.01 -17.53 -1.90
CA MET A 1 -9.46 -17.03 -0.62
C MET A 1 -7.92 -17.02 -0.68
N GLN A 2 -7.35 -15.90 -1.17
CA GLN A 2 -6.12 -15.18 -0.76
C GLN A 2 -4.67 -15.62 -1.12
N LEU A 3 -3.81 -14.60 -1.28
CA LEU A 3 -2.44 -14.56 -0.71
C LEU A 3 -2.55 -14.57 0.81
N LYS A 4 -2.86 -15.74 1.35
CA LYS A 4 -2.97 -15.95 2.79
C LYS A 4 -1.64 -16.42 3.31
N ILE A 5 -0.95 -15.55 4.05
CA ILE A 5 -0.35 -16.03 5.29
C ILE A 5 -1.42 -15.88 6.37
N SER A 6 -2.58 -16.55 6.20
CA SER A 6 -3.41 -16.83 7.36
C SER A 6 -2.68 -17.93 8.13
N THR A 7 -1.79 -17.48 9.00
CA THR A 7 -1.20 -18.30 10.05
C THR A 7 -2.31 -18.88 10.90
N ARG A 8 -3.50 -18.28 11.00
CA ARG A 8 -4.64 -18.95 11.64
C ARG A 8 -5.01 -20.24 10.89
N LEU A 9 -5.05 -20.27 9.56
CA LEU A 9 -5.31 -21.51 8.83
C LEU A 9 -4.12 -22.47 8.76
N VAL A 10 -2.89 -21.98 8.67
CA VAL A 10 -1.69 -22.84 8.71
C VAL A 10 -1.50 -23.42 10.11
N LEU A 11 -1.70 -22.62 11.17
CA LEU A 11 -1.67 -23.05 12.58
C LEU A 11 -2.87 -23.95 12.93
N LEU A 12 -4.08 -23.68 12.44
CA LEU A 12 -5.24 -24.58 12.61
C LEU A 12 -5.07 -25.88 11.82
N ALA A 13 -4.50 -25.83 10.61
CA ALA A 13 -4.17 -27.02 9.85
C ALA A 13 -3.06 -27.82 10.53
N LEU A 14 -2.05 -27.17 11.11
CA LEU A 14 -0.97 -27.80 11.86
C LEU A 14 -1.42 -28.35 13.21
N LEU A 15 -2.30 -27.65 13.93
CA LEU A 15 -2.96 -28.15 15.14
C LEU A 15 -3.84 -29.36 14.79
N ALA A 16 -4.67 -29.27 13.75
CA ALA A 16 -5.50 -30.38 13.28
C ALA A 16 -4.66 -31.57 12.80
N LEU A 17 -3.54 -31.35 12.11
CA LEU A 17 -2.63 -32.40 11.67
C LEU A 17 -1.88 -33.02 12.86
N SER A 18 -1.47 -32.21 13.85
CA SER A 18 -0.85 -32.70 15.09
C SER A 18 -1.84 -33.52 15.94
N LEU A 19 -3.10 -33.07 16.05
CA LEU A 19 -4.19 -33.82 16.69
C LEU A 19 -4.52 -35.11 15.92
N ALA A 20 -4.50 -35.09 14.59
CA ALA A 20 -4.72 -36.28 13.76
C ALA A 20 -3.54 -37.28 13.83
N LEU A 21 -2.29 -36.82 13.92
CA LEU A 21 -1.13 -37.67 14.13
C LEU A 21 -1.08 -38.28 15.53
N VAL A 22 -1.48 -37.52 16.57
CA VAL A 22 -1.63 -38.03 17.94
C VAL A 22 -2.75 -39.08 17.99
N ALA A 23 -3.90 -38.81 17.36
CA ALA A 23 -5.00 -39.78 17.25
C ALA A 23 -4.62 -41.04 16.45
N ALA A 24 -3.79 -40.90 15.41
CA ALA A 24 -3.28 -42.03 14.63
C ALA A 24 -2.25 -42.86 15.41
N GLN A 25 -1.40 -42.23 16.23
CA GLN A 25 -0.49 -42.92 17.15
C GLN A 25 -1.24 -43.70 18.24
N ASP A 26 -2.31 -43.12 18.80
CA ASP A 26 -3.18 -43.80 19.77
C ASP A 26 -3.94 -44.97 19.13
N ALA A 27 -4.39 -44.84 17.87
CA ALA A 27 -5.04 -45.93 17.14
C ALA A 27 -4.08 -47.12 16.85
N THR A 28 -2.79 -46.85 16.58
CA THR A 28 -1.77 -47.90 16.41
C THR A 28 -1.34 -48.59 17.70
N LEU A 29 -1.56 -47.97 18.86
CA LEU A 29 -1.32 -48.61 20.17
C LEU A 29 -2.47 -49.53 20.61
N ILE A 30 -3.65 -49.41 20.00
CA ILE A 30 -4.85 -50.20 20.35
C ILE A 30 -4.98 -51.48 19.49
N ALA A 31 -4.24 -51.61 18.38
CA ALA A 31 -4.34 -52.77 17.50
C ALA A 31 -3.17 -53.77 17.68
N LYS A 32 -3.31 -54.70 18.62
CA LYS A 32 -2.70 -56.05 18.53
C LYS A 32 -3.82 -57.10 18.38
N PRO A 33 -3.65 -58.14 17.55
CA PRO A 33 -4.75 -59.00 17.14
C PRO A 33 -4.91 -60.19 18.10
N ASN A 34 -6.15 -60.54 18.43
CA ASN A 34 -6.52 -61.88 18.87
C ASN A 34 -7.38 -62.54 17.82
N ALA A 35 -6.90 -63.69 17.35
CA ALA A 35 -7.58 -64.62 16.47
C ALA A 35 -8.64 -65.42 17.25
N ALA A 36 -9.78 -65.71 16.61
CA ALA A 36 -10.50 -67.00 16.67
C ALA A 36 -11.86 -66.95 15.93
N THR A 37 -11.90 -67.62 14.77
CA THR A 37 -12.88 -68.62 14.27
C THR A 37 -14.41 -68.46 14.37
N ALA A 38 -15.02 -68.81 13.21
CA ALA A 38 -16.30 -69.52 12.96
C ALA A 38 -17.61 -68.69 13.00
N THR A 39 -18.62 -68.84 12.14
CA THR A 39 -18.97 -69.73 11.00
C THR A 39 -20.34 -69.24 10.44
N THR A 40 -20.60 -69.41 9.12
CA THR A 40 -21.92 -69.63 8.43
C THR A 40 -23.05 -68.59 8.63
N GLU A 41 -24.00 -68.28 7.72
CA GLU A 41 -24.44 -68.73 6.40
C GLU A 41 -25.52 -67.73 5.87
N HIS A 42 -25.68 -67.67 4.55
CA HIS A 42 -26.92 -67.49 3.76
C HIS A 42 -27.82 -66.22 3.78
N ASN A 43 -28.00 -65.74 2.53
CA ASN A 43 -29.25 -65.42 1.81
C ASN A 43 -29.72 -63.98 1.56
N ALA A 44 -30.05 -63.80 0.28
CA ALA A 44 -30.62 -62.68 -0.46
C ALA A 44 -32.14 -62.53 -0.27
N HIS A 45 -32.68 -61.33 -0.51
CA HIS A 45 -33.64 -61.03 -1.61
C HIS A 45 -34.31 -59.64 -1.43
N ASP A 46 -34.48 -58.94 -2.57
CA ASP A 46 -35.66 -58.15 -3.04
C ASP A 46 -36.31 -57.05 -2.17
N ALA A 47 -37.07 -56.09 -2.68
CA ALA A 47 -37.24 -55.41 -3.98
C ALA A 47 -38.30 -54.29 -3.74
N ALA A 48 -38.16 -53.20 -4.49
CA ALA A 48 -39.21 -52.40 -5.17
C ALA A 48 -40.48 -51.81 -4.48
N HIS A 49 -40.70 -50.53 -4.85
CA HIS A 49 -41.97 -49.84 -5.22
C HIS A 49 -43.01 -49.37 -4.17
N ALA A 50 -43.33 -48.06 -4.21
CA ALA A 50 -44.59 -47.48 -4.76
C ALA A 50 -44.73 -45.95 -4.46
N ARG A 51 -44.88 -45.11 -5.51
CA ARG A 51 -46.05 -44.26 -5.93
C ARG A 51 -46.35 -42.99 -5.09
N ASP A 52 -46.23 -41.77 -5.63
CA ASP A 52 -47.07 -40.98 -6.58
C ASP A 52 -48.44 -40.48 -6.04
N LYS A 53 -48.67 -39.13 -6.09
CA LYS A 53 -49.81 -38.48 -6.80
C LYS A 53 -50.01 -36.95 -6.55
N TYR A 54 -50.57 -36.32 -7.61
CA TYR A 54 -51.23 -35.01 -7.82
C TYR A 54 -50.34 -33.79 -8.16
N ALA A 55 -50.31 -33.14 -9.34
CA ALA A 55 -51.24 -32.78 -10.45
C ALA A 55 -51.90 -31.37 -10.36
N ASP A 56 -51.24 -30.35 -10.97
CA ASP A 56 -51.61 -29.33 -12.02
C ASP A 56 -53.09 -28.87 -12.27
N PRO A 57 -53.44 -27.88 -13.17
CA PRO A 57 -52.89 -26.57 -13.67
C PRO A 57 -53.94 -25.40 -13.77
N GLY A 58 -53.55 -24.18 -14.25
CA GLY A 58 -54.28 -23.49 -15.35
C GLY A 58 -54.51 -21.95 -15.39
N HIS A 59 -54.11 -21.33 -16.54
CA HIS A 59 -54.56 -20.11 -17.30
C HIS A 59 -54.22 -18.66 -16.84
N GLU A 60 -53.51 -17.80 -17.62
CA GLU A 60 -53.76 -17.03 -18.89
C GLU A 60 -54.69 -15.79 -18.70
N THR A 61 -54.43 -14.52 -19.11
CA THR A 61 -54.16 -13.93 -20.45
C THR A 61 -53.87 -12.38 -20.38
N GLU A 62 -53.16 -11.86 -21.40
CA GLU A 62 -53.24 -10.56 -22.17
C GLU A 62 -53.36 -9.15 -21.49
N SER A 63 -52.47 -8.18 -21.74
CA SER A 63 -52.30 -7.19 -22.86
C SER A 63 -53.14 -5.90 -22.74
N GLU A 64 -52.49 -4.71 -22.68
CA GLU A 64 -52.84 -3.54 -23.55
C GLU A 64 -51.85 -2.36 -23.42
N ILE A 65 -51.84 -1.56 -24.49
CA ILE A 65 -51.01 -0.42 -24.88
C ILE A 65 -51.70 0.89 -24.46
N ALA A 66 -50.97 1.94 -24.05
CA ALA A 66 -51.32 3.32 -24.41
C ALA A 66 -50.18 4.32 -24.15
N ASP A 67 -49.83 5.00 -25.25
CA ASP A 67 -48.98 6.16 -25.40
C ASP A 67 -49.65 7.42 -24.80
N THR A 68 -48.88 8.41 -24.33
CA THR A 68 -49.24 9.84 -24.47
C THR A 68 -48.07 10.77 -24.15
N THR A 69 -47.81 11.63 -25.12
CA THR A 69 -46.89 12.76 -25.16
C THR A 69 -47.59 14.05 -24.71
N ALA A 70 -46.84 14.97 -24.06
CA ALA A 70 -46.95 16.44 -24.13
C ALA A 70 -46.04 17.05 -23.03
N ALA A 71 -44.93 17.72 -23.36
CA ALA A 71 -44.82 19.12 -23.81
C ALA A 71 -45.03 20.15 -22.67
N GLY A 72 -44.03 21.03 -22.46
CA GLY A 72 -44.18 22.19 -21.58
C GLY A 72 -42.88 22.86 -21.16
N ALA A 73 -42.20 23.54 -22.09
CA ALA A 73 -41.15 24.51 -21.80
C ALA A 73 -41.73 25.80 -21.18
N ALA A 74 -40.96 26.53 -20.36
CA ALA A 74 -40.61 27.94 -20.58
C ALA A 74 -40.05 28.62 -19.32
N ALA A 75 -38.93 29.31 -19.52
CA ALA A 75 -38.39 30.33 -18.65
C ALA A 75 -39.12 31.67 -18.84
N ALA A 76 -39.13 32.53 -17.82
CA ALA A 76 -39.19 33.99 -17.98
C ALA A 76 -38.65 34.70 -16.73
N ALA A 77 -38.00 35.84 -16.98
CA ALA A 77 -37.30 36.71 -16.05
C ALA A 77 -38.07 38.03 -15.79
N ALA A 78 -37.57 38.80 -14.80
CA ALA A 78 -37.86 40.20 -14.40
C ALA A 78 -39.22 40.43 -13.69
N ASP A 79 -39.33 41.26 -12.64
CA ASP A 79 -38.81 42.61 -12.47
C ASP A 79 -38.82 43.05 -10.98
N ALA A 80 -38.06 44.10 -10.67
CA ALA A 80 -37.76 44.65 -9.36
C ALA A 80 -38.89 45.50 -8.73
N ARG A 81 -38.86 45.63 -7.38
CA ARG A 81 -39.07 46.88 -6.62
C ARG A 81 -38.80 46.66 -5.12
N GLY A 82 -38.32 47.73 -4.48
CA GLY A 82 -37.64 47.71 -3.18
C GLY A 82 -38.53 47.71 -1.93
N GLY A 83 -37.85 47.60 -0.80
CA GLY A 83 -38.43 47.66 0.55
C GLY A 83 -37.36 47.48 1.61
N ASP A 84 -37.07 48.56 2.33
CA ASP A 84 -36.10 48.66 3.43
C ASP A 84 -36.32 47.62 4.55
N THR A 85 -35.22 47.05 5.06
CA THR A 85 -35.21 46.34 6.36
C THR A 85 -34.06 46.86 7.24
N PRO A 86 -34.29 47.10 8.54
CA PRO A 86 -33.34 47.79 9.43
C PRO A 86 -32.25 46.84 9.96
N PRO A 87 -31.10 47.36 10.42
CA PRO A 87 -29.98 46.52 10.89
C PRO A 87 -30.27 45.92 12.28
N PRO A 88 -29.70 44.74 12.60
CA PRO A 88 -29.86 44.11 13.89
C PRO A 88 -29.08 44.86 14.99
N PRO A 89 -29.53 44.81 16.26
CA PRO A 89 -28.96 45.60 17.34
C PRO A 89 -27.63 45.03 17.84
N ALA A 90 -26.74 45.95 18.23
CA ALA A 90 -25.53 45.65 18.98
C ALA A 90 -25.88 45.12 20.38
N SER A 91 -25.38 43.93 20.73
CA SER A 91 -25.43 43.41 22.09
C SER A 91 -24.06 43.53 22.76
N THR A 92 -24.10 44.15 23.92
CA THR A 92 -23.05 44.49 24.87
C THR A 92 -22.36 43.28 25.49
N ASP A 93 -21.04 43.42 25.69
CA ASP A 93 -20.20 42.61 26.60
C ASP A 93 -20.75 42.61 28.04
N SER A 94 -20.81 41.43 28.66
CA SER A 94 -20.28 41.16 30.01
C SER A 94 -20.61 39.72 30.45
N ASP A 95 -19.64 38.82 30.45
CA ASP A 95 -19.26 38.10 31.67
C ASP A 95 -17.96 37.32 31.46
N GLY A 96 -17.01 37.60 32.35
CA GLY A 96 -15.61 37.23 32.22
C GLY A 96 -15.34 35.75 32.47
N VAL A 97 -14.78 35.10 31.45
CA VAL A 97 -13.72 34.11 31.65
C VAL A 97 -12.44 34.77 31.13
N ARG A 98 -11.52 35.07 32.04
CA ARG A 98 -10.15 35.48 31.67
C ARG A 98 -9.46 34.29 31.05
N ASP A 99 -9.57 34.16 29.73
CA ASP A 99 -8.68 33.31 28.94
C ASP A 99 -7.31 33.99 28.90
N HIS A 100 -6.41 33.55 29.77
CA HIS A 100 -5.00 33.93 29.73
C HIS A 100 -4.17 32.98 28.84
N GLY A 101 -4.81 32.12 28.04
CA GLY A 101 -4.12 31.43 26.96
C GLY A 101 -3.86 32.41 25.81
N ARG A 102 -2.60 32.83 25.61
CA ARG A 102 -2.21 33.35 24.29
C ARG A 102 -2.50 32.25 23.27
N GLY A 103 -3.64 32.30 22.60
CA GLY A 103 -4.01 31.34 21.58
C GLY A 103 -2.97 31.36 20.47
N VAL A 104 -2.17 30.30 20.38
CA VAL A 104 -1.18 30.20 19.30
C VAL A 104 -1.90 29.80 18.02
N VAL A 105 -1.93 30.71 17.05
CA VAL A 105 -2.52 30.47 15.74
C VAL A 105 -1.49 29.76 14.86
N LEU A 106 -1.63 28.44 14.69
CA LEU A 106 -0.83 27.68 13.72
C LEU A 106 -1.31 27.99 12.30
N ARG A 107 -0.41 28.51 11.46
CA ARG A 107 -0.67 28.81 10.06
C ARG A 107 0.22 27.92 9.20
N VAL A 108 -0.39 26.95 8.52
CA VAL A 108 0.35 26.04 7.63
C VAL A 108 0.28 26.57 6.20
N ALA A 109 1.43 26.56 5.52
CA ALA A 109 1.53 26.78 4.08
C ALA A 109 2.27 25.61 3.45
N ILE A 110 1.68 25.02 2.42
CA ILE A 110 2.34 23.98 1.62
C ILE A 110 2.97 24.67 0.42
N VAL A 111 4.30 24.60 0.32
CA VAL A 111 5.08 25.18 -0.78
C VAL A 111 5.81 24.04 -1.49
N GLY A 112 5.23 23.56 -2.58
CA GLY A 112 5.67 22.33 -3.22
C GLY A 112 4.56 21.67 -4.03
N GLY A 113 4.90 21.06 -5.16
CA GLY A 113 4.04 20.09 -5.84
C GLY A 113 4.61 18.68 -5.65
N GLY A 114 3.75 17.71 -5.33
CA GLY A 114 4.12 16.30 -5.36
C GLY A 114 4.36 15.80 -6.79
N ILE A 115 4.48 14.48 -6.97
CA ILE A 115 4.77 13.89 -8.27
C ILE A 115 3.68 14.27 -9.28
N GLY A 116 4.05 14.96 -10.35
CA GLY A 116 3.11 15.47 -11.34
C GLY A 116 2.23 16.63 -10.84
N GLY A 117 2.65 17.36 -9.81
CA GLY A 117 1.90 18.50 -9.27
C GLY A 117 0.76 18.13 -8.30
N SER A 118 0.58 16.85 -7.97
CA SER A 118 -0.41 16.39 -6.99
C SER A 118 -0.06 16.84 -5.57
N LEU A 119 -1.05 17.20 -4.77
CA LEU A 119 -0.88 17.52 -3.35
C LEU A 119 -0.31 16.33 -2.55
N CYS A 120 -0.68 15.11 -2.94
CA CYS A 120 -0.48 13.91 -2.13
C CYS A 120 0.80 13.14 -2.48
N GLY A 121 1.66 13.69 -3.35
CA GLY A 121 2.98 13.12 -3.61
C GLY A 121 2.93 11.75 -4.26
N ARG A 122 3.40 10.72 -3.53
CA ARG A 122 3.38 9.30 -3.97
C ARG A 122 2.06 8.60 -3.65
N LEU A 123 1.15 9.25 -2.92
CA LEU A 123 -0.19 8.74 -2.69
C LEU A 123 -1.10 9.29 -3.78
N THR A 124 -1.13 8.62 -4.93
CA THR A 124 -1.91 9.07 -6.08
C THR A 124 -2.71 7.92 -6.67
N SER A 125 -3.97 8.23 -6.95
CA SER A 125 -4.92 7.31 -7.56
C SER A 125 -5.35 7.86 -8.92
N TYR A 126 -5.68 6.98 -9.87
CA TYR A 126 -6.20 7.37 -11.19
C TYR A 126 -7.41 6.54 -11.56
N LEU A 127 -8.36 7.14 -12.26
CA LEU A 127 -9.48 6.38 -12.84
C LEU A 127 -9.05 5.83 -14.18
N VAL A 128 -8.86 4.52 -14.25
CA VAL A 128 -8.51 3.80 -15.47
C VAL A 128 -9.71 2.98 -15.88
N ASN A 129 -10.36 3.38 -16.97
CA ASN A 129 -11.55 2.72 -17.50
C ASN A 129 -12.61 2.46 -16.40
N GLY A 130 -13.00 3.48 -15.63
CA GLY A 130 -13.99 3.35 -14.56
C GLY A 130 -13.53 2.63 -13.28
N THR A 131 -12.29 2.12 -13.23
CA THR A 131 -11.69 1.53 -12.04
C THR A 131 -10.72 2.52 -11.40
N VAL A 132 -10.89 2.82 -10.12
CA VAL A 132 -9.90 3.60 -9.37
C VAL A 132 -8.69 2.71 -9.07
N VAL A 133 -7.53 3.13 -9.53
CA VAL A 133 -6.28 2.39 -9.41
C VAL A 133 -5.26 3.20 -8.62
N GLU A 134 -4.70 2.58 -7.60
CA GLU A 134 -3.56 3.12 -6.85
C GLU A 134 -2.27 2.96 -7.65
N PHE A 135 -1.55 4.05 -7.88
CA PHE A 135 -0.26 3.99 -8.56
C PHE A 135 0.93 3.95 -7.59
N GLY A 136 0.78 4.49 -6.38
CA GLY A 136 1.82 4.44 -5.34
C GLY A 136 1.33 3.74 -4.07
N GLY A 137 1.21 4.48 -2.98
CA GLY A 137 0.79 3.93 -1.67
C GLY A 137 -0.58 3.26 -1.74
N ALA A 138 -0.60 1.94 -1.86
CA ALA A 138 -1.82 1.19 -2.20
C ALA A 138 -2.59 0.68 -0.98
N ILE A 139 -1.92 0.51 0.17
CA ILE A 139 -2.48 -0.21 1.31
C ILE A 139 -2.10 0.42 2.65
N PHE A 140 -2.96 0.24 3.64
CA PHE A 140 -2.74 0.57 5.04
C PHE A 140 -2.92 -0.67 5.90
N HIS A 141 -2.09 -0.83 6.93
CA HIS A 141 -2.29 -1.90 7.92
C HIS A 141 -3.29 -1.46 8.99
N GLU A 142 -4.17 -2.36 9.44
CA GLU A 142 -5.23 -2.06 10.43
C GLU A 142 -4.70 -1.58 11.78
N THR A 143 -3.45 -1.91 12.12
CA THR A 143 -2.83 -1.43 13.37
C THR A 143 -2.39 0.02 13.30
N ASN A 144 -2.48 0.66 12.12
CA ASN A 144 -2.07 2.04 11.95
C ASN A 144 -3.10 3.01 12.54
N SER A 145 -2.95 3.30 13.83
CA SER A 145 -3.89 4.14 14.57
C SER A 145 -3.92 5.60 14.08
N ILE A 146 -2.83 6.12 13.50
CA ILE A 146 -2.81 7.50 12.98
C ILE A 146 -3.72 7.60 11.75
N ILE A 147 -3.49 6.73 10.76
CA ILE A 147 -4.30 6.72 9.54
C ILE A 147 -5.75 6.35 9.86
N ASP A 148 -5.97 5.40 10.77
CA ASP A 148 -7.33 5.00 11.12
C ASP A 148 -8.11 6.11 11.85
N THR A 149 -7.43 6.91 12.69
CA THR A 149 -8.04 8.09 13.32
C THR A 149 -8.45 9.10 12.27
N ILE A 150 -7.54 9.47 11.36
CA ILE A 150 -7.81 10.43 10.28
C ILE A 150 -8.97 9.94 9.41
N ARG A 151 -8.91 8.69 8.95
CA ARG A 151 -9.96 8.07 8.14
C ARG A 151 -11.32 8.16 8.84
N SER A 152 -11.38 7.82 10.12
CA SER A 152 -12.62 7.84 10.91
C SER A 152 -13.15 9.26 11.10
N GLU A 153 -12.29 10.22 11.40
CA GLU A 153 -12.64 11.64 11.57
C GLU A 153 -13.31 12.21 10.32
N TYR A 154 -12.84 11.82 9.13
CA TYR A 154 -13.39 12.28 7.84
C TYR A 154 -14.41 11.33 7.20
N GLY A 155 -14.87 10.29 7.93
CA GLY A 155 -15.89 9.36 7.43
C GLY A 155 -15.47 8.52 6.22
N LEU A 156 -14.17 8.35 6.00
CA LEU A 156 -13.64 7.60 4.86
C LEU A 156 -13.83 6.09 5.07
N GLN A 157 -14.40 5.39 4.09
CA GLN A 157 -14.71 3.97 4.20
C GLN A 157 -13.53 3.10 3.77
N ARG A 158 -13.38 1.94 4.42
CA ARG A 158 -12.38 0.93 4.04
C ARG A 158 -12.93 0.03 2.94
N VAL A 159 -12.04 -0.39 2.05
CA VAL A 159 -12.26 -1.48 1.08
C VAL A 159 -11.10 -2.46 1.19
N LYS A 160 -11.34 -3.72 0.82
CA LYS A 160 -10.25 -4.70 0.69
C LYS A 160 -9.23 -4.20 -0.32
N ALA A 161 -7.95 -4.32 0.04
CA ALA A 161 -6.85 -3.94 -0.84
C ALA A 161 -6.64 -4.91 -2.02
N PHE A 162 -7.03 -6.18 -1.84
CA PHE A 162 -6.75 -7.25 -2.79
C PHE A 162 -7.99 -8.13 -3.00
N ASP A 163 -8.08 -8.72 -4.19
CA ASP A 163 -9.11 -9.71 -4.53
C ASP A 163 -8.86 -11.05 -3.81
N ASP A 164 -9.93 -11.81 -3.58
CA ASP A 164 -9.88 -13.08 -2.85
C ASP A 164 -9.39 -14.24 -3.72
N ASP A 165 -9.08 -14.07 -5.01
CA ASP A 165 -8.73 -15.16 -5.94
C ASP A 165 -7.28 -15.67 -5.87
N GLY A 166 -6.65 -15.53 -4.72
CA GLY A 166 -5.42 -16.26 -4.41
C GLY A 166 -4.13 -15.65 -4.97
N PHE A 167 -3.03 -16.38 -4.82
CA PHE A 167 -1.72 -15.95 -5.29
C PHE A 167 -0.90 -17.03 -5.98
N GLY A 168 0.14 -16.62 -6.69
CA GLY A 168 1.18 -17.51 -7.18
C GLY A 168 2.57 -16.87 -7.16
N VAL A 169 3.59 -17.71 -6.94
CA VAL A 169 5.00 -17.33 -7.07
C VAL A 169 5.49 -17.81 -8.43
N TRP A 170 5.87 -16.89 -9.30
CA TRP A 170 6.31 -17.19 -10.67
C TRP A 170 7.79 -16.88 -10.86
N ASN A 171 8.54 -17.82 -11.44
CA ASN A 171 9.99 -17.70 -11.61
C ASN A 171 10.41 -17.28 -13.03
N GLY A 172 9.48 -16.82 -13.86
CA GLY A 172 9.73 -16.51 -15.27
C GLY A 172 9.35 -17.60 -16.27
N THR A 173 9.17 -18.84 -15.79
CA THR A 173 8.84 -19.98 -16.66
C THR A 173 7.60 -20.74 -16.18
N HIS A 174 7.53 -21.04 -14.88
CA HIS A 174 6.42 -21.75 -14.27
C HIS A 174 6.13 -21.20 -12.87
N PHE A 175 4.98 -21.55 -12.32
CA PHE A 175 4.68 -21.25 -10.92
C PHE A 175 5.44 -22.21 -10.01
N ALA A 176 6.25 -21.66 -9.10
CA ALA A 176 6.87 -22.41 -8.02
C ALA A 176 5.84 -22.84 -6.97
N VAL A 177 4.83 -21.99 -6.74
CA VAL A 177 3.67 -22.23 -5.88
C VAL A 177 2.46 -21.51 -6.44
N ARG A 178 1.27 -22.12 -6.29
CA ARG A 178 -0.03 -21.46 -6.48
C ARG A 178 -0.94 -21.81 -5.32
N ALA A 179 -1.55 -20.79 -4.73
CA ALA A 179 -2.60 -20.93 -3.75
C ALA A 179 -3.81 -20.11 -4.21
N THR A 180 -4.52 -20.67 -5.19
CA THR A 180 -5.77 -20.14 -5.75
C THR A 180 -7.00 -20.68 -5.04
N ASP A 181 -6.86 -21.79 -4.32
CA ASP A 181 -7.89 -22.40 -3.50
C ASP A 181 -7.42 -22.65 -2.05
N LEU A 182 -8.35 -23.06 -1.19
CA LEU A 182 -8.09 -23.38 0.22
C LEU A 182 -8.05 -24.86 0.51
N SER A 183 -7.87 -25.66 -0.53
CA SER A 183 -7.88 -27.09 -0.41
C SER A 183 -6.86 -27.54 0.65
N LEU A 184 -7.16 -28.65 1.30
CA LEU A 184 -6.21 -29.28 2.21
C LEU A 184 -4.90 -29.63 1.49
N TRP A 185 -4.98 -29.89 0.18
CA TRP A 185 -3.83 -30.14 -0.68
C TRP A 185 -2.90 -28.95 -0.80
N THR A 186 -3.41 -27.75 -1.12
CA THR A 186 -2.58 -26.53 -1.15
C THR A 186 -1.92 -26.26 0.19
N LYS A 187 -2.65 -26.45 1.30
CA LYS A 187 -2.06 -26.28 2.65
C LYS A 187 -0.97 -27.29 2.93
N LEU A 188 -1.16 -28.56 2.54
CA LEU A 188 -0.17 -29.61 2.71
C LEU A 188 1.06 -29.37 1.82
N GLU A 189 0.87 -28.89 0.59
CA GLU A 189 1.95 -28.50 -0.32
C GLU A 189 2.78 -27.37 0.28
N LEU A 190 2.13 -26.30 0.77
CA LEU A 190 2.81 -25.18 1.44
C LEU A 190 3.56 -25.65 2.68
N LEU A 191 2.96 -26.54 3.48
CA LEU A 191 3.60 -27.11 4.65
C LEU A 191 4.80 -27.98 4.29
N TRP A 192 4.68 -28.83 3.27
CA TRP A 192 5.78 -29.69 2.82
C TRP A 192 6.94 -28.84 2.27
N ARG A 193 6.62 -27.83 1.47
CA ARG A 193 7.59 -26.96 0.81
C ARG A 193 8.32 -26.04 1.77
N TYR A 194 7.57 -25.36 2.65
CA TYR A 194 8.12 -24.31 3.53
C TYR A 194 8.32 -24.77 4.97
N ARG A 195 7.83 -25.96 5.33
CA ARG A 195 7.83 -26.47 6.70
C ARG A 195 7.12 -25.46 7.62
N PHE A 196 7.61 -25.30 8.85
CA PHE A 196 7.06 -24.34 9.81
C PHE A 196 7.52 -22.89 9.59
N ALA A 197 8.28 -22.60 8.52
CA ALA A 197 8.78 -21.24 8.26
C ALA A 197 7.68 -20.16 8.21
N PRO A 198 6.50 -20.38 7.59
CA PRO A 198 5.42 -19.39 7.61
C PRO A 198 4.87 -19.13 9.02
N VAL A 199 4.90 -20.12 9.92
CA VAL A 199 4.45 -19.97 11.31
C VAL A 199 5.44 -19.11 12.10
N TYR A 200 6.73 -19.38 11.96
CA TYR A 200 7.78 -18.56 12.58
C TYR A 200 7.75 -17.13 12.06
N ALA A 201 7.58 -16.95 10.74
CA ALA A 201 7.50 -15.64 10.13
C ALA A 201 6.32 -14.82 10.68
N GLN A 202 5.14 -15.44 10.87
CA GLN A 202 4.04 -14.72 11.50
C GLN A 202 4.37 -14.34 12.94
N TRP A 203 4.92 -15.27 13.72
CA TRP A 203 5.22 -14.99 15.12
C TRP A 203 6.20 -13.83 15.25
N GLU A 204 7.23 -13.79 14.41
CA GLU A 204 8.16 -12.66 14.30
C GLU A 204 7.44 -11.38 13.82
N SER A 205 6.58 -11.44 12.80
CA SER A 205 5.79 -10.28 12.34
C SER A 205 4.93 -9.70 13.45
N GLN A 206 4.25 -10.54 14.24
CA GLN A 206 3.45 -10.08 15.38
C GLN A 206 4.32 -9.51 16.51
N SER A 207 5.52 -10.05 16.71
CA SER A 207 6.51 -9.46 17.61
C SER A 207 6.94 -8.07 17.14
N PHE A 208 7.28 -7.96 15.85
CA PHE A 208 7.62 -6.70 15.20
C PHE A 208 6.49 -5.66 15.34
N LEU A 209 5.25 -6.03 15.02
CA LEU A 209 4.08 -5.15 15.16
C LEU A 209 3.83 -4.70 16.61
N ARG A 210 4.00 -5.59 17.60
CA ARG A 210 3.88 -5.21 19.03
C ARG A 210 4.94 -4.19 19.45
N SER A 211 6.17 -4.40 18.99
CA SER A 211 7.28 -3.46 19.18
C SER A 211 7.02 -2.12 18.49
N PHE A 212 6.60 -2.16 17.23
CA PHE A 212 6.29 -1.00 16.41
C PHE A 212 5.15 -0.16 16.99
N LYS A 213 4.13 -0.78 17.60
CA LYS A 213 3.00 -0.09 18.24
C LYS A 213 3.41 0.91 19.34
N LYS A 214 4.60 0.78 19.93
CA LYS A 214 5.12 1.73 20.92
C LYS A 214 5.29 3.14 20.34
N LEU A 215 5.60 3.24 19.05
CA LEU A 215 5.83 4.49 18.33
C LEU A 215 4.56 5.36 18.21
N TYR A 216 3.38 4.76 18.32
CA TYR A 216 2.11 5.50 18.34
C TYR A 216 1.89 6.30 19.63
N LYS A 217 2.62 5.98 20.69
CA LYS A 217 2.50 6.66 21.99
C LYS A 217 3.67 7.59 22.24
N THR A 218 4.88 7.17 21.92
CA THR A 218 6.11 7.90 22.22
C THR A 218 6.61 8.67 20.98
N PRO A 219 6.63 10.02 21.01
CA PRO A 219 7.32 10.81 19.99
C PRO A 219 8.83 10.54 20.00
N PHE A 220 9.50 10.84 18.90
CA PHE A 220 10.95 10.64 18.72
C PHE A 220 11.56 11.77 17.89
N HIS A 221 12.84 12.05 18.08
CA HIS A 221 13.56 13.18 17.48
C HIS A 221 14.53 12.75 16.38
N SER A 222 14.89 11.46 16.35
CA SER A 222 15.76 10.87 15.35
C SER A 222 15.28 9.47 14.95
N VAL A 223 15.84 8.96 13.86
CA VAL A 223 15.58 7.59 13.40
C VAL A 223 16.15 6.58 14.40
N GLU A 224 17.31 6.86 14.99
CA GLU A 224 17.93 6.03 16.03
C GLU A 224 17.03 5.90 17.26
N GLU A 225 16.44 7.01 17.72
CA GLU A 225 15.51 6.99 18.86
C GLU A 225 14.26 6.15 18.53
N LEU A 226 13.72 6.27 17.31
CA LEU A 226 12.64 5.39 16.83
C LEU A 226 13.05 3.92 16.90
N LEU A 227 14.24 3.57 16.40
CA LEU A 227 14.73 2.20 16.35
C LEU A 227 14.93 1.64 17.77
N ASP A 228 15.37 2.47 18.71
CA ASP A 228 15.52 2.10 20.12
C ASP A 228 14.18 1.93 20.83
N ILE A 229 13.22 2.86 20.66
CA ILE A 229 11.88 2.75 21.26
C ILE A 229 11.18 1.46 20.82
N ALA A 230 11.23 1.17 19.53
CA ALA A 230 10.66 -0.05 18.96
C ALA A 230 11.52 -1.30 19.20
N LYS A 231 12.78 -1.16 19.63
CA LYS A 231 13.75 -2.27 19.81
C LYS A 231 13.93 -3.07 18.51
N ILE A 232 14.11 -2.35 17.41
CA ILE A 232 14.24 -2.91 16.05
C ILE A 232 15.54 -2.47 15.34
N ASP A 233 16.46 -1.79 16.04
CA ASP A 233 17.75 -1.39 15.46
C ASP A 233 18.48 -2.56 14.76
N PRO A 234 18.59 -3.78 15.33
CA PRO A 234 19.29 -4.89 14.66
C PRO A 234 18.73 -5.22 13.27
N LEU A 235 17.42 -5.04 13.05
CA LEU A 235 16.79 -5.29 11.76
C LEU A 235 17.25 -4.30 10.69
N ALA A 236 17.60 -3.07 11.07
CA ALA A 236 18.11 -2.06 10.15
C ALA A 236 19.58 -2.28 9.77
N ARG A 237 20.32 -3.06 10.57
CA ARG A 237 21.78 -3.27 10.43
C ARG A 237 22.17 -4.49 9.61
N VAL A 238 21.27 -5.44 9.39
CA VAL A 238 21.54 -6.68 8.65
C VAL A 238 20.67 -6.81 7.41
N SER A 239 21.14 -7.57 6.42
CA SER A 239 20.34 -7.93 5.25
C SER A 239 19.24 -8.93 5.63
N MET A 240 18.13 -8.95 4.88
CA MET A 240 17.09 -9.96 5.09
C MET A 240 17.62 -11.36 4.80
N ALA A 241 18.51 -11.52 3.81
CA ALA A 241 19.18 -12.78 3.53
C ALA A 241 19.97 -13.31 4.74
N ASP A 242 20.75 -12.45 5.40
CA ASP A 242 21.52 -12.82 6.59
C ASP A 242 20.63 -13.06 7.80
N TRP A 243 19.54 -12.29 7.96
CA TRP A 243 18.54 -12.50 9.00
C TRP A 243 17.92 -13.90 8.88
N LEU A 244 17.40 -14.23 7.69
CA LEU A 244 16.79 -15.53 7.40
C LEU A 244 17.76 -16.69 7.63
N LYS A 245 19.02 -16.54 7.18
CA LYS A 245 20.08 -17.53 7.37
C LYS A 245 20.37 -17.75 8.86
N THR A 246 20.54 -16.66 9.62
CA THR A 246 20.87 -16.71 11.05
C THR A 246 19.73 -17.34 11.87
N HIS A 247 18.49 -17.03 11.52
CA HIS A 247 17.29 -17.59 12.15
C HIS A 247 16.88 -18.95 11.56
N LYS A 248 17.72 -19.54 10.69
CA LYS A 248 17.56 -20.88 10.11
C LYS A 248 16.23 -21.09 9.37
N TYR A 249 15.74 -20.04 8.72
CA TYR A 249 14.59 -20.16 7.83
C TYR A 249 14.88 -21.11 6.67
N ASN A 250 13.85 -21.81 6.23
CA ASN A 250 13.93 -22.62 5.01
C ASN A 250 14.30 -21.71 3.82
N LYS A 251 15.29 -22.13 3.01
CA LYS A 251 15.80 -21.34 1.88
C LYS A 251 14.70 -21.03 0.85
N GLN A 252 13.85 -22.01 0.52
CA GLN A 252 12.76 -21.81 -0.43
C GLN A 252 11.73 -20.79 0.08
N PHE A 253 11.38 -20.83 1.37
CA PHE A 253 10.50 -19.83 1.99
C PHE A 253 11.07 -18.41 1.82
N GLY A 254 12.37 -18.25 2.09
CA GLY A 254 13.06 -16.98 1.90
C GLY A 254 13.00 -16.51 0.44
N THR A 255 13.39 -17.35 -0.52
CA THR A 255 13.48 -16.94 -1.92
C THR A 255 12.13 -16.80 -2.61
N GLU A 256 11.10 -17.54 -2.21
CA GLU A 256 9.82 -17.56 -2.92
C GLU A 256 8.79 -16.62 -2.30
N LEU A 257 8.68 -16.60 -0.97
CA LEU A 257 7.67 -15.78 -0.28
C LEU A 257 8.25 -14.46 0.22
N VAL A 258 9.38 -14.50 0.92
CA VAL A 258 9.96 -13.26 1.46
C VAL A 258 10.47 -12.36 0.33
N GLU A 259 11.25 -12.91 -0.61
CA GLU A 259 11.73 -12.12 -1.74
C GLU A 259 10.58 -11.66 -2.65
N GLY A 260 9.59 -12.53 -2.88
CA GLY A 260 8.40 -12.15 -3.63
C GLY A 260 7.68 -10.95 -3.00
N ALA A 261 7.54 -10.94 -1.66
CA ALA A 261 6.98 -9.82 -0.92
C ALA A 261 7.83 -8.54 -1.06
N THR A 262 9.16 -8.63 -0.89
CA THR A 262 10.04 -7.46 -1.00
C THR A 262 10.08 -6.90 -2.41
N ARG A 263 9.99 -7.76 -3.44
CA ARG A 263 9.96 -7.34 -4.85
C ARG A 263 8.67 -6.65 -5.25
N ILE A 264 7.51 -7.11 -4.75
CA ILE A 264 6.23 -6.42 -5.03
C ILE A 264 6.12 -5.08 -4.29
N ASN A 265 6.57 -5.00 -3.04
CA ASN A 265 6.42 -3.78 -2.24
C ASN A 265 7.53 -2.75 -2.44
N TYR A 266 8.77 -3.20 -2.63
CA TYR A 266 9.94 -2.31 -2.69
C TYR A 266 10.75 -2.42 -3.98
N GLY A 267 10.44 -3.36 -4.87
CA GLY A 267 11.25 -3.63 -6.06
C GLY A 267 12.67 -4.10 -5.75
N GLN A 268 12.90 -4.60 -4.52
CA GLN A 268 14.22 -4.97 -4.00
C GLN A 268 14.22 -6.45 -3.56
N ASN A 269 15.37 -7.10 -3.70
CA ASN A 269 15.57 -8.50 -3.30
C ASN A 269 16.01 -8.60 -1.82
N LEU A 270 16.31 -9.82 -1.36
CA LEU A 270 16.68 -10.10 0.04
C LEU A 270 17.98 -9.43 0.54
N HIS A 271 18.73 -8.76 -0.34
CA HIS A 271 19.90 -7.95 0.05
C HIS A 271 19.53 -6.64 0.74
N MET A 272 18.26 -6.22 0.67
CA MET A 272 17.77 -5.09 1.46
C MET A 272 17.83 -5.37 2.98
N SER A 273 17.71 -4.33 3.79
CA SER A 273 17.67 -4.42 5.24
C SER A 273 16.51 -5.30 5.70
N ALA A 274 16.75 -6.09 6.75
CA ALA A 274 15.71 -6.92 7.33
C ALA A 274 14.52 -6.07 7.81
N LEU A 275 14.76 -4.85 8.29
CA LEU A 275 13.71 -3.91 8.69
C LEU A 275 12.77 -3.57 7.53
N GLY A 276 13.30 -3.16 6.38
CA GLY A 276 12.49 -2.87 5.21
C GLY A 276 11.73 -4.11 4.72
N ALA A 277 12.37 -5.28 4.76
CA ALA A 277 11.74 -6.54 4.40
C ALA A 277 10.60 -6.95 5.36
N TRP A 278 10.73 -6.72 6.67
CA TRP A 278 9.64 -6.96 7.62
C TRP A 278 8.46 -6.02 7.39
N VAL A 279 8.70 -4.75 7.10
CA VAL A 279 7.64 -3.82 6.69
C VAL A 279 6.92 -4.32 5.43
N SER A 280 7.67 -4.90 4.47
CA SER A 280 7.10 -5.53 3.29
C SER A 280 6.21 -6.74 3.60
N LEU A 281 6.64 -7.59 4.53
CA LEU A 281 5.89 -8.79 4.92
C LEU A 281 4.59 -8.42 5.62
N VAL A 282 4.63 -7.46 6.55
CA VAL A 282 3.42 -6.90 7.20
C VAL A 282 2.46 -6.31 6.18
N GLY A 283 2.97 -5.61 5.16
CA GLY A 283 2.18 -5.11 4.03
C GLY A 283 1.56 -6.20 3.16
N SER A 284 1.92 -7.46 3.35
CA SER A 284 1.40 -8.60 2.59
C SER A 284 0.45 -9.50 3.42
N GLU A 285 0.03 -9.05 4.62
CA GLU A 285 -0.92 -9.75 5.49
C GLU A 285 -2.39 -9.41 5.18
N ASP A 286 -3.33 -10.26 5.61
CA ASP A 286 -4.79 -10.07 5.44
C ASP A 286 -5.32 -8.78 6.10
N SER A 287 -4.62 -8.26 7.11
CA SER A 287 -4.99 -7.08 7.90
C SER A 287 -4.65 -5.75 7.22
N VAL A 288 -4.63 -5.72 5.89
CA VAL A 288 -4.43 -4.51 5.11
C VAL A 288 -5.68 -4.10 4.35
N TYR A 289 -5.88 -2.79 4.21
CA TYR A 289 -7.04 -2.21 3.55
C TYR A 289 -6.64 -1.01 2.68
N ALA A 290 -7.55 -0.60 1.81
CA ALA A 290 -7.47 0.66 1.06
C ALA A 290 -8.70 1.53 1.39
N VAL A 291 -8.70 2.78 0.94
CA VAL A 291 -9.84 3.69 1.09
C VAL A 291 -10.71 3.61 -0.18
N VAL A 292 -12.03 3.47 0.01
CA VAL A 292 -13.01 3.51 -1.09
C VAL A 292 -12.81 4.78 -1.91
N ASN A 293 -12.70 4.68 -3.23
CA ASN A 293 -12.44 5.78 -4.18
C ASN A 293 -11.05 6.42 -4.12
N GLY A 294 -10.08 5.76 -3.48
CA GLY A 294 -8.66 6.11 -3.58
C GLY A 294 -8.08 6.65 -2.29
N ASN A 295 -6.85 6.23 -1.98
CA ASN A 295 -6.13 6.56 -0.76
C ASN A 295 -5.76 8.05 -0.69
N GLU A 296 -5.62 8.74 -1.82
CA GLU A 296 -5.28 10.17 -1.87
C GLU A 296 -6.30 11.07 -1.17
N GLN A 297 -7.54 10.58 -0.99
CA GLN A 297 -8.58 11.28 -0.24
C GLN A 297 -8.14 11.64 1.18
N LEU A 298 -7.31 10.82 1.83
CA LEU A 298 -6.78 11.13 3.15
C LEU A 298 -6.05 12.48 3.15
N CYS A 299 -5.17 12.69 2.18
CA CYS A 299 -4.34 13.88 2.10
C CYS A 299 -5.17 15.13 1.74
N TYR A 300 -6.13 15.01 0.81
CA TYR A 300 -7.05 16.11 0.51
C TYR A 300 -7.93 16.49 1.70
N LYS A 301 -8.47 15.51 2.43
CA LYS A 301 -9.30 15.76 3.62
C LYS A 301 -8.50 16.39 4.76
N ILE A 302 -7.27 15.92 5.03
CA ILE A 302 -6.37 16.58 6.00
C ILE A 302 -6.09 18.04 5.59
N ALA A 303 -5.95 18.30 4.29
CA ALA A 303 -5.75 19.65 3.77
C ALA A 303 -7.01 20.51 3.81
N GLY A 304 -8.17 19.98 4.23
CA GLY A 304 -9.44 20.70 4.19
C GLY A 304 -9.84 21.06 2.76
N ILE A 305 -9.55 20.18 1.80
CA ILE A 305 -9.95 20.32 0.41
C ILE A 305 -11.01 19.27 0.14
N ASP A 306 -12.20 19.72 -0.25
CA ASP A 306 -13.22 18.83 -0.80
C ASP A 306 -12.84 18.45 -2.23
N HIS A 307 -11.94 17.48 -2.32
CA HIS A 307 -11.56 16.86 -3.56
C HIS A 307 -12.66 15.90 -3.99
N ALA A 308 -13.22 16.11 -5.18
CA ALA A 308 -14.12 15.15 -5.78
C ALA A 308 -13.40 13.79 -5.91
N PRO A 309 -14.05 12.65 -5.61
CA PRO A 309 -13.47 11.33 -5.87
C PRO A 309 -12.99 11.26 -7.31
N VAL A 310 -11.84 10.62 -7.55
CA VAL A 310 -11.10 10.60 -8.83
C VAL A 310 -12.03 10.58 -10.03
N GLN A 311 -12.38 11.76 -10.57
CA GLN A 311 -13.26 11.85 -11.74
C GLN A 311 -12.42 11.64 -12.99
N ALA A 312 -12.99 10.86 -13.92
CA ALA A 312 -12.41 10.46 -15.19
C ALA A 312 -11.70 11.62 -15.90
N SER A 313 -10.40 11.75 -15.69
CA SER A 313 -9.58 12.73 -16.39
C SER A 313 -8.37 11.99 -16.92
N ALA A 314 -8.40 11.70 -18.21
CA ALA A 314 -7.23 11.33 -18.99
C ALA A 314 -6.33 12.57 -19.07
N GLY A 315 -5.67 12.87 -17.96
CA GLY A 315 -4.90 14.09 -17.79
C GLY A 315 -4.73 14.43 -16.32
N ILE A 316 -3.49 14.68 -15.92
CA ILE A 316 -3.16 15.32 -14.66
C ILE A 316 -3.86 16.69 -14.67
N PRO A 317 -4.69 17.05 -13.68
CA PRO A 317 -5.14 18.44 -13.55
C PRO A 317 -3.89 19.30 -13.35
N THR A 318 -3.48 20.01 -14.41
CA THR A 318 -2.46 21.07 -14.35
C THR A 318 -3.05 22.38 -13.82
N GLY A 319 -4.28 22.34 -13.31
CA GLY A 319 -5.00 23.47 -12.73
C GLY A 319 -4.73 23.67 -11.24
N THR A 320 -4.93 24.90 -10.79
CA THR A 320 -4.99 25.30 -9.38
C THR A 320 -5.89 24.36 -8.58
N LEU A 321 -5.36 23.83 -7.46
CA LEU A 321 -6.13 23.05 -6.50
C LEU A 321 -7.37 23.83 -6.04
N PRO A 322 -8.49 23.15 -5.71
CA PRO A 322 -9.66 23.82 -5.16
C PRO A 322 -9.28 24.64 -3.91
N PRO A 323 -10.00 25.74 -3.64
CA PRO A 323 -9.75 26.55 -2.46
C PRO A 323 -9.92 25.70 -1.19
N VAL A 324 -9.01 25.91 -0.23
CA VAL A 324 -9.07 25.28 1.08
C VAL A 324 -10.33 25.77 1.80
N THR A 325 -11.17 24.84 2.26
CA THR A 325 -12.44 25.14 2.95
C THR A 325 -12.28 25.21 4.47
N SER A 326 -11.13 24.79 5.01
CA SER A 326 -10.82 24.80 6.45
C SER A 326 -9.91 25.95 6.89
N GLY A 327 -10.26 26.64 7.98
CA GLY A 327 -9.50 27.78 8.51
C GLY A 327 -8.11 27.47 9.08
N LYS A 328 -7.68 26.21 9.17
CA LYS A 328 -6.36 25.81 9.72
C LYS A 328 -5.23 25.82 8.68
N LEU A 329 -5.53 25.52 7.41
CA LEU A 329 -4.55 25.57 6.31
C LEU A 329 -4.76 26.85 5.51
N GLN A 330 -3.76 27.74 5.48
CA GLN A 330 -3.94 29.06 4.90
C GLN A 330 -3.74 29.10 3.39
N THR A 331 -2.83 28.28 2.87
CA THR A 331 -2.53 28.28 1.43
C THR A 331 -1.85 26.98 1.02
N VAL A 332 -2.28 26.45 -0.13
CA VAL A 332 -1.52 25.43 -0.87
C VAL A 332 -0.94 26.09 -2.12
N ARG A 333 0.37 25.98 -2.31
CA ARG A 333 1.11 26.56 -3.43
C ARG A 333 1.87 25.47 -4.15
N THR A 334 1.40 25.09 -5.34
CA THR A 334 2.20 24.31 -6.27
C THR A 334 3.37 25.18 -6.74
N ALA A 335 4.56 24.86 -6.26
CA ALA A 335 5.78 25.63 -6.50
C ALA A 335 7.00 24.71 -6.44
N THR A 336 8.14 25.15 -6.97
CA THR A 336 9.41 24.44 -6.83
C THR A 336 10.30 25.20 -5.86
N VAL A 337 10.57 24.62 -4.69
CA VAL A 337 11.51 25.19 -3.72
C VAL A 337 12.93 25.09 -4.28
N ARG A 338 13.67 26.20 -4.23
CA ARG A 338 15.04 26.32 -4.73
C ARG A 338 16.05 26.50 -3.60
N ALA A 339 15.70 27.23 -2.55
CA ALA A 339 16.59 27.45 -1.43
C ALA A 339 15.84 27.58 -0.09
N ILE A 340 16.52 27.15 0.97
CA ILE A 340 16.12 27.36 2.37
C ILE A 340 17.29 28.02 3.08
N SER A 341 17.04 29.14 3.75
CA SER A 341 18.08 29.95 4.39
C SER A 341 17.70 30.25 5.84
N SER A 342 18.63 30.03 6.77
CA SER A 342 18.45 30.42 8.18
C SER A 342 18.65 31.93 8.35
N ARG A 343 17.79 32.59 9.14
CA ARG A 343 17.90 34.03 9.43
C ARG A 343 18.37 34.28 10.87
N PRO A 344 19.06 35.40 11.14
CA PRO A 344 19.55 35.75 12.48
C PRO A 344 18.45 35.85 13.56
N ASN A 345 17.21 36.10 13.16
CA ASN A 345 16.06 36.17 14.06
C ASN A 345 15.44 34.80 14.40
N GLY A 346 16.10 33.70 14.04
CA GLY A 346 15.64 32.33 14.30
C GLY A 346 14.52 31.84 13.36
N ARG A 347 14.18 32.60 12.32
CA ARG A 347 13.20 32.22 11.28
C ARG A 347 13.90 31.70 10.03
N TYR A 348 13.14 31.12 9.11
CA TYR A 348 13.64 30.58 7.85
C TYR A 348 13.10 31.36 6.65
N SER A 349 13.97 31.63 5.68
CA SER A 349 13.62 32.10 4.35
C SER A 349 13.46 30.91 3.42
N VAL A 350 12.33 30.80 2.72
CA VAL A 350 12.13 29.80 1.66
C VAL A 350 11.97 30.52 0.33
N THR A 351 12.86 30.23 -0.60
CA THR A 351 12.84 30.75 -1.97
C THR A 351 12.30 29.67 -2.90
N TYR A 352 11.29 30.00 -3.70
CA TYR A 352 10.62 29.08 -4.60
C TYR A 352 10.15 29.76 -5.88
N GLU A 353 10.03 28.98 -6.96
CA GLU A 353 9.51 29.44 -8.24
C GLU A 353 8.00 29.19 -8.33
N ARG A 354 7.26 30.23 -8.74
CA ARG A 354 5.81 30.18 -8.98
C ARG A 354 5.47 31.02 -10.21
N GLY A 355 4.84 30.40 -11.21
CA GLY A 355 4.41 31.09 -12.42
C GLY A 355 5.55 31.81 -13.16
N GLY A 356 6.75 31.22 -13.17
CA GLY A 356 7.95 31.83 -13.77
C GLY A 356 8.63 32.91 -12.91
N HIS A 357 8.09 33.24 -11.73
CA HIS A 357 8.68 34.22 -10.82
C HIS A 357 9.32 33.55 -9.60
N THR A 358 10.48 34.07 -9.21
CA THR A 358 11.12 33.73 -7.94
C THR A 358 10.44 34.50 -6.81
N VAL A 359 9.88 33.77 -5.85
CA VAL A 359 9.23 34.32 -4.67
C VAL A 359 10.00 33.89 -3.43
N GLN A 360 10.10 34.78 -2.45
CA GLN A 360 10.67 34.47 -1.16
C GLN A 360 9.63 34.69 -0.06
N SER A 361 9.57 33.80 0.92
CA SER A 361 8.65 33.89 2.06
C SER A 361 9.35 33.47 3.35
N THR A 362 8.90 33.99 4.49
CA THR A 362 9.53 33.74 5.81
C THR A 362 8.61 32.92 6.69
N PHE A 363 9.19 31.94 7.40
CA PHE A 363 8.48 30.98 8.25
C PHE A 363 9.17 30.80 9.59
N ASP A 364 8.41 30.59 10.66
CA ASP A 364 8.95 30.25 11.99
C ASP A 364 9.50 28.83 12.04
N ALA A 365 8.84 27.91 11.33
CA ALA A 365 9.27 26.53 11.18
C ALA A 365 9.13 26.07 9.71
N VAL A 366 10.02 25.18 9.28
CA VAL A 366 10.01 24.54 7.96
C VAL A 366 10.10 23.03 8.15
N VAL A 367 9.13 22.32 7.58
CA VAL A 367 9.13 20.85 7.51
C VAL A 367 9.40 20.45 6.06
N ILE A 368 10.51 19.75 5.84
CA ILE A 368 10.92 19.27 4.53
C ILE A 368 10.35 17.86 4.34
N ALA A 369 9.41 17.73 3.40
CA ALA A 369 8.76 16.47 3.04
C ALA A 369 9.13 15.97 1.63
N THR A 370 10.13 16.60 0.99
CA THR A 370 10.75 16.07 -0.22
C THR A 370 11.99 15.27 0.17
N PRO A 371 12.31 14.14 -0.48
CA PRO A 371 13.48 13.37 -0.10
C PRO A 371 14.78 14.11 -0.47
N LEU A 372 15.48 14.65 0.54
CA LEU A 372 16.72 15.43 0.37
C LEU A 372 17.87 14.58 -0.15
N VAL A 373 17.88 13.31 0.23
CA VAL A 373 18.87 12.32 -0.21
C VAL A 373 18.63 11.87 -1.66
N SER A 374 17.53 12.25 -2.31
CA SER A 374 17.28 11.88 -3.70
C SER A 374 18.11 12.71 -4.67
N THR A 375 18.58 12.09 -5.75
CA THR A 375 19.28 12.82 -6.82
C THR A 375 18.40 13.86 -7.53
N ALA A 376 17.08 13.68 -7.46
CA ALA A 376 16.09 14.58 -8.07
C ALA A 376 15.85 15.87 -7.27
N THR A 377 16.30 15.94 -6.01
CA THR A 377 16.13 17.12 -5.18
C THR A 377 17.30 18.09 -5.39
N ASN A 378 16.98 19.35 -5.67
CA ASN A 378 17.95 20.42 -5.86
C ASN A 378 17.54 21.66 -5.05
N ILE A 379 17.66 21.53 -3.73
CA ILE A 379 17.42 22.62 -2.77
C ILE A 379 18.78 23.03 -2.21
N THR A 380 19.11 24.32 -2.33
CA THR A 380 20.29 24.90 -1.70
C THR A 380 19.97 25.27 -0.25
N PHE A 381 20.90 24.95 0.66
CA PHE A 381 20.82 25.30 2.07
C PHE A 381 21.85 26.38 2.37
N GLU A 382 21.38 27.52 2.88
CA GLU A 382 22.22 28.70 3.17
C GLU A 382 22.20 29.00 4.66
N ALA A 383 23.38 29.22 5.25
CA ALA A 383 23.52 29.42 6.69
C ALA A 383 22.83 28.30 7.53
N ILE A 384 22.77 27.10 6.97
CA ILE A 384 22.24 25.88 7.58
C ILE A 384 23.30 24.81 7.38
N ASP A 385 23.76 24.21 8.47
CA ASP A 385 24.68 23.08 8.41
C ASP A 385 23.87 21.78 8.44
N LEU A 386 23.83 21.07 7.32
CA LEU A 386 23.17 19.78 7.23
C LEU A 386 24.17 18.68 7.63
N PRO A 387 23.84 17.81 8.60
CA PRO A 387 24.67 16.67 8.91
C PRO A 387 24.98 15.86 7.65
N PRO A 388 26.20 15.30 7.49
CA PRO A 388 26.56 14.51 6.31
C PRO A 388 25.57 13.36 6.03
N SER A 389 25.04 12.71 7.06
CA SER A 389 24.02 11.67 6.92
C SER A 389 22.71 12.16 6.30
N THR A 390 22.42 13.46 6.37
CA THR A 390 21.20 14.09 5.85
C THR A 390 21.39 14.65 4.44
N SER A 391 22.61 15.10 4.11
CA SER A 391 22.94 15.67 2.80
C SER A 391 23.49 14.64 1.79
N GLN A 392 23.96 13.48 2.26
CA GLN A 392 24.47 12.43 1.39
C GLN A 392 23.38 11.85 0.49
N ARG A 393 23.63 11.87 -0.82
CA ARG A 393 22.70 11.30 -1.81
C ARG A 393 22.62 9.79 -1.66
N ARG A 394 21.40 9.26 -1.73
CA ARG A 394 21.08 7.83 -1.73
C ARG A 394 20.46 7.45 -3.08
N PRO A 395 20.79 6.27 -3.60
CA PRO A 395 20.10 5.73 -4.77
C PRO A 395 18.63 5.46 -4.42
N TYR A 396 17.76 5.61 -5.41
CA TYR A 396 16.33 5.33 -5.29
C TYR A 396 15.96 4.18 -6.22
N GLN A 397 15.13 3.27 -5.72
CA GLN A 397 14.39 2.34 -6.54
C GLN A 397 13.33 3.09 -7.31
N ARG A 398 13.43 3.05 -8.65
CA ARG A 398 12.35 3.50 -9.53
C ARG A 398 11.38 2.36 -9.76
N THR A 399 10.09 2.66 -9.69
CA THR A 399 9.02 1.69 -9.96
C THR A 399 8.30 2.13 -11.22
N PHE A 400 8.13 1.19 -12.16
CA PHE A 400 7.31 1.37 -13.35
C PHE A 400 6.00 0.62 -13.16
N VAL A 401 4.90 1.37 -13.22
CA VAL A 401 3.54 0.87 -13.13
C VAL A 401 2.96 0.84 -14.54
N THR A 402 2.53 -0.34 -14.97
CA THR A 402 1.78 -0.50 -16.21
C THR A 402 0.41 -1.07 -15.88
N ILE A 403 -0.65 -0.36 -16.24
CA ILE A 403 -2.02 -0.84 -16.16
C ILE A 403 -2.47 -1.26 -17.54
N VAL A 404 -2.99 -2.48 -17.66
CA VAL A 404 -3.50 -3.03 -18.92
C VAL A 404 -4.95 -3.39 -18.73
N HIS A 405 -5.80 -2.86 -19.60
CA HIS A 405 -7.17 -3.34 -19.78
C HIS A 405 -7.18 -4.31 -20.95
N GLY A 406 -7.60 -5.55 -20.72
CA GLY A 406 -7.56 -6.57 -21.77
C GLY A 406 -7.97 -7.97 -21.33
N GLU A 407 -7.73 -8.93 -22.22
CA GLU A 407 -7.98 -10.37 -22.01
C GLU A 407 -6.64 -11.08 -21.80
N VAL A 408 -6.41 -11.65 -20.62
CA VAL A 408 -5.14 -12.32 -20.29
C VAL A 408 -4.95 -13.60 -21.10
N ASN A 409 -3.70 -13.88 -21.50
CA ASN A 409 -3.29 -15.13 -22.12
C ASN A 409 -2.81 -16.12 -21.04
N PRO A 410 -3.61 -17.11 -20.61
CA PRO A 410 -3.23 -18.04 -19.55
C PRO A 410 -2.00 -18.89 -19.93
N ALA A 411 -1.82 -19.17 -21.23
CA ALA A 411 -0.69 -19.95 -21.73
C ALA A 411 0.67 -19.29 -21.47
N TYR A 412 0.72 -17.95 -21.32
CA TYR A 412 1.94 -17.24 -20.91
C TYR A 412 2.48 -17.75 -19.56
N PHE A 413 1.56 -18.11 -18.66
CA PHE A 413 1.90 -18.63 -17.34
C PHE A 413 1.87 -20.17 -17.27
N GLY A 414 1.77 -20.85 -18.41
CA GLY A 414 1.61 -22.32 -18.47
C GLY A 414 0.26 -22.81 -17.97
N LEU A 415 -0.80 -21.99 -18.08
CA LEU A 415 -2.15 -22.32 -17.65
C LEU A 415 -3.08 -22.57 -18.85
N GLU A 416 -4.10 -23.40 -18.64
CA GLU A 416 -5.09 -23.73 -19.68
C GLU A 416 -6.18 -22.66 -19.77
N THR A 417 -6.65 -22.17 -18.61
CA THR A 417 -7.74 -21.20 -18.53
C THR A 417 -7.38 -19.99 -17.67
N PRO A 418 -7.94 -18.79 -17.95
CA PRO A 418 -7.73 -17.61 -17.11
C PRO A 418 -8.22 -17.79 -15.68
N ARG A 419 -9.19 -18.69 -15.42
CA ARG A 419 -9.71 -18.96 -14.06
C ARG A 419 -8.66 -19.59 -13.14
N GLN A 420 -7.64 -20.24 -13.69
CA GLN A 420 -6.53 -20.81 -12.92
C GLN A 420 -5.47 -19.75 -12.55
N LEU A 421 -5.56 -18.54 -13.12
CA LEU A 421 -4.61 -17.48 -12.86
C LEU A 421 -4.92 -16.86 -11.48
N PRO A 422 -3.94 -16.82 -10.57
CA PRO A 422 -4.14 -16.15 -9.29
C PRO A 422 -4.38 -14.64 -9.47
N ALA A 423 -5.15 -14.03 -8.57
CA ALA A 423 -5.34 -12.59 -8.57
C ALA A 423 -4.02 -11.82 -8.42
N THR A 424 -3.05 -12.37 -7.68
CA THR A 424 -1.72 -11.77 -7.53
C THR A 424 -0.62 -12.76 -7.86
N VAL A 425 0.24 -12.40 -8.81
CA VAL A 425 1.46 -13.11 -9.15
C VAL A 425 2.64 -12.28 -8.67
N ILE A 426 3.40 -12.83 -7.72
CA ILE A 426 4.69 -12.28 -7.29
C ILE A 426 5.82 -13.03 -7.96
N THR A 427 6.95 -12.38 -8.20
CA THR A 427 8.09 -13.03 -8.85
C THR A 427 9.24 -13.33 -7.91
N THR A 428 9.93 -14.43 -8.18
CA THR A 428 11.19 -14.83 -7.54
C THR A 428 12.24 -15.00 -8.62
N GLU A 429 13.47 -14.54 -8.38
CA GLU A 429 14.53 -14.73 -9.38
C GLU A 429 14.86 -16.22 -9.54
N PRO A 430 15.08 -16.71 -10.77
CA PRO A 430 15.68 -18.03 -10.96
C PRO A 430 17.02 -18.07 -10.21
N GLN A 431 17.27 -19.13 -9.42
CA GLN A 431 18.59 -19.32 -8.83
C GLN A 431 19.60 -19.60 -9.93
N SER A 432 20.27 -18.57 -10.43
CA SER A 432 21.45 -18.76 -11.24
C SER A 432 22.55 -19.31 -10.32
N ASN A 433 23.16 -20.43 -10.69
CA ASN A 433 24.37 -20.92 -10.03
C ASN A 433 25.61 -20.05 -10.33
N ALA A 434 25.44 -18.94 -11.07
CA ALA A 434 26.51 -18.00 -11.35
C ALA A 434 26.71 -17.05 -10.14
N PRO A 435 27.96 -16.70 -9.79
CA PRO A 435 28.21 -15.66 -8.81
C PRO A 435 27.52 -14.37 -9.27
N VAL A 436 26.61 -13.85 -8.45
CA VAL A 436 26.13 -12.47 -8.62
C VAL A 436 27.35 -11.59 -8.44
N ALA A 437 27.79 -10.94 -9.52
CA ALA A 437 28.87 -9.97 -9.44
C ALA A 437 28.51 -8.95 -8.35
N PRO A 438 29.43 -8.58 -7.45
CA PRO A 438 29.15 -7.56 -6.45
C PRO A 438 28.63 -6.32 -7.19
N ALA A 439 27.48 -5.81 -6.75
CA ALA A 439 26.93 -4.59 -7.29
C ALA A 439 28.02 -3.50 -7.20
N GLU A 440 28.39 -2.93 -8.34
CA GLU A 440 29.35 -1.83 -8.38
C GLU A 440 28.88 -0.73 -7.41
N PRO A 441 29.71 -0.32 -6.43
CA PRO A 441 29.28 0.59 -5.36
C PRO A 441 28.84 1.97 -5.86
N ASN A 442 29.00 2.26 -7.16
CA ASN A 442 28.63 3.52 -7.82
C ASN A 442 27.67 3.35 -9.01
N SER A 443 27.01 2.20 -9.16
CA SER A 443 25.94 2.06 -10.15
C SER A 443 24.73 2.92 -9.74
N ILE A 444 24.55 4.06 -10.42
CA ILE A 444 23.39 4.97 -10.29
C ILE A 444 22.08 4.26 -10.68
N SER A 445 22.16 3.09 -11.29
CA SER A 445 21.04 2.22 -11.59
C SER A 445 21.02 1.08 -10.58
N GLY A 446 20.16 1.15 -9.56
CA GLY A 446 19.80 0.02 -8.69
C GLY A 446 19.06 -1.11 -9.43
N VAL A 447 19.32 -1.28 -10.72
CA VAL A 447 18.75 -2.32 -11.55
C VAL A 447 19.52 -3.59 -11.20
N THR A 448 18.97 -4.36 -10.26
CA THR A 448 19.17 -5.80 -10.32
C THR A 448 18.77 -6.21 -11.74
N THR A 449 19.69 -6.82 -12.49
CA THR A 449 19.41 -7.39 -13.82
C THR A 449 18.51 -8.61 -13.62
N SER A 450 17.27 -8.35 -13.20
CA SER A 450 16.20 -9.31 -13.22
C SER A 450 16.03 -9.74 -14.66
N GLN A 451 16.13 -11.04 -14.92
CA GLN A 451 15.77 -11.58 -16.23
C GLN A 451 14.24 -11.55 -16.43
N LEU A 452 13.49 -11.22 -15.37
CA LEU A 452 12.04 -11.18 -15.39
C LEU A 452 11.55 -9.82 -15.87
N PRO A 453 10.52 -9.78 -16.73
CA PRO A 453 9.98 -8.52 -17.24
C PRO A 453 9.30 -7.68 -16.15
N PHE A 454 8.80 -8.30 -15.07
CA PHE A 454 8.06 -7.63 -14.00
C PHE A 454 8.35 -8.25 -12.61
N THR A 455 8.14 -7.46 -11.56
CA THR A 455 8.21 -7.90 -10.16
C THR A 455 6.88 -8.44 -9.65
N SER A 456 5.77 -7.95 -10.20
CA SER A 456 4.44 -8.49 -9.94
C SER A 456 3.46 -8.26 -11.08
N PHE A 457 2.40 -9.07 -11.09
CA PHE A 457 1.22 -8.94 -11.93
C PHE A 457 -0.03 -9.16 -11.07
N SER A 458 -0.94 -8.19 -11.04
CA SER A 458 -2.14 -8.25 -10.20
C SER A 458 -3.40 -7.91 -10.98
N LEU A 459 -4.46 -8.70 -10.80
CA LEU A 459 -5.82 -8.34 -11.21
C LEU A 459 -6.36 -7.28 -10.24
N LEU A 460 -6.71 -6.11 -10.77
CA LEU A 460 -7.31 -5.01 -9.99
C LEU A 460 -8.83 -5.04 -10.03
N HIS A 461 -9.39 -5.40 -11.17
CA HIS A 461 -10.83 -5.44 -11.36
C HIS A 461 -11.20 -6.45 -12.45
N ARG A 462 -12.14 -7.34 -12.11
CA ARG A 462 -12.76 -8.29 -13.02
C ARG A 462 -13.92 -7.62 -13.75
N ARG A 463 -14.00 -7.76 -15.07
CA ARG A 463 -15.19 -7.34 -15.85
C ARG A 463 -16.12 -8.54 -16.03
N ASP A 464 -17.42 -8.28 -16.01
CA ASP A 464 -18.47 -9.32 -16.03
C ASP A 464 -18.57 -10.09 -17.37
N ASN A 465 -17.80 -9.69 -18.38
CA ASN A 465 -17.68 -10.39 -19.66
C ASN A 465 -16.79 -11.64 -19.53
N VAL A 466 -17.22 -12.59 -18.71
CA VAL A 466 -16.67 -13.95 -18.71
C VAL A 466 -17.55 -14.77 -19.64
N THR A 467 -16.95 -15.37 -20.68
CA THR A 467 -17.71 -16.35 -21.49
C THR A 467 -18.17 -17.48 -20.57
N SER A 468 -19.35 -18.05 -20.82
CA SER A 468 -19.97 -19.05 -19.94
C SER A 468 -19.06 -20.27 -19.69
N ASP A 469 -18.16 -20.57 -20.64
CA ASP A 469 -17.15 -21.62 -20.60
C ASP A 469 -15.83 -21.22 -19.88
N GLY A 470 -15.67 -19.95 -19.47
CA GLY A 470 -14.48 -19.44 -18.81
C GLY A 470 -13.26 -19.26 -19.71
N THR A 471 -13.41 -19.33 -21.03
CA THR A 471 -12.29 -19.27 -21.99
C THR A 471 -11.78 -17.87 -22.25
N ARG A 472 -12.61 -16.83 -22.05
CA ARG A 472 -12.23 -15.42 -22.12
C ARG A 472 -12.53 -14.73 -20.80
N PHE A 473 -11.59 -13.89 -20.40
CA PHE A 473 -11.64 -13.21 -19.13
C PHE A 473 -11.05 -11.81 -19.30
N GLU A 474 -11.93 -10.82 -19.26
CA GLU A 474 -11.59 -9.41 -19.39
C GLU A 474 -11.37 -8.79 -18.00
N GLY A 475 -10.32 -7.97 -17.88
CA GLY A 475 -9.99 -7.33 -16.62
C GLY A 475 -9.05 -6.14 -16.75
N VAL A 476 -8.87 -5.46 -15.63
CA VAL A 476 -7.86 -4.43 -15.44
C VAL A 476 -6.72 -5.03 -14.61
N TYR A 477 -5.52 -5.01 -15.16
CA TYR A 477 -4.34 -5.65 -14.58
C TYR A 477 -3.26 -4.62 -14.33
N LYS A 478 -2.46 -4.86 -13.30
CA LYS A 478 -1.34 -4.01 -12.91
C LYS A 478 -0.05 -4.79 -12.89
N PHE A 479 0.98 -4.21 -13.49
CA PHE A 479 2.35 -4.65 -13.38
C PHE A 479 3.13 -3.67 -12.52
N PHE A 480 3.97 -4.21 -11.63
CA PHE A 480 5.16 -3.51 -11.17
C PHE A 480 6.37 -4.08 -11.89
N SER A 481 7.28 -3.20 -12.33
CA SER A 481 8.43 -3.59 -13.13
C SER A 481 9.62 -2.66 -12.87
N PRO A 482 10.87 -3.17 -13.03
CA PRO A 482 12.09 -2.38 -12.83
C PRO A 482 12.34 -1.38 -13.96
N VAL A 483 11.76 -1.63 -15.14
CA VAL A 483 11.82 -0.80 -16.35
C VAL A 483 10.45 -0.70 -16.99
N GLU A 484 10.23 0.28 -17.86
CA GLU A 484 8.96 0.41 -18.56
C GLU A 484 8.69 -0.78 -19.48
N LEU A 485 7.53 -1.43 -19.34
CA LEU A 485 7.15 -2.56 -20.19
C LEU A 485 6.81 -2.10 -21.61
N SER A 486 7.61 -2.59 -22.57
CA SER A 486 7.38 -2.40 -24.00
C SER A 486 6.14 -3.16 -24.48
N ALA A 487 5.58 -2.75 -25.63
CA ALA A 487 4.47 -3.46 -26.25
C ALA A 487 4.82 -4.94 -26.53
N ALA A 488 6.06 -5.23 -26.91
CA ALA A 488 6.55 -6.59 -27.17
C ALA A 488 6.59 -7.46 -25.90
N GLN A 489 6.83 -6.87 -24.73
CA GLN A 489 6.78 -7.59 -23.44
C GLN A 489 5.35 -7.79 -22.94
N ILE A 490 4.42 -6.89 -23.27
CA ILE A 490 3.00 -7.00 -22.89
C ILE A 490 2.25 -7.98 -23.79
N ALA A 491 2.50 -7.94 -25.10
CA ALA A 491 1.79 -8.74 -26.11
C ALA A 491 1.68 -10.23 -25.78
N PRO A 492 2.72 -10.96 -25.31
CA PRO A 492 2.57 -12.39 -25.01
C PRO A 492 1.72 -12.66 -23.75
N VAL A 493 1.58 -11.70 -22.84
CA VAL A 493 0.79 -11.82 -21.59
C VAL A 493 -0.70 -11.69 -21.85
N PHE A 494 -1.12 -11.06 -22.96
CA PHE A 494 -2.53 -10.79 -23.26
C PHE A 494 -2.92 -11.33 -24.64
N ARG A 495 -4.10 -11.93 -24.75
CA ARG A 495 -4.71 -12.26 -26.05
C ARG A 495 -5.21 -11.00 -26.74
N VAL A 496 -5.77 -10.08 -25.96
CA VAL A 496 -6.28 -8.80 -26.44
C VAL A 496 -5.86 -7.70 -25.48
N VAL A 497 -5.26 -6.64 -26.01
CA VAL A 497 -4.95 -5.41 -25.28
C VAL A 497 -5.90 -4.33 -25.78
N ARG A 498 -6.69 -3.75 -24.89
CA ARG A 498 -7.60 -2.64 -25.23
C ARG A 498 -6.96 -1.30 -24.92
N ASP A 499 -6.50 -1.13 -23.68
CA ASP A 499 -5.86 0.09 -23.21
C ASP A 499 -4.62 -0.22 -22.39
N VAL A 500 -3.63 0.67 -22.46
CA VAL A 500 -2.43 0.61 -21.63
C VAL A 500 -2.14 1.98 -21.05
N PHE A 501 -2.05 2.05 -19.72
CA PHE A 501 -1.66 3.26 -18.99
C PHE A 501 -0.33 2.99 -18.29
N ARG A 502 0.60 3.94 -18.39
CA ARG A 502 1.93 3.83 -17.79
C ARG A 502 2.22 5.03 -16.91
N LYS A 503 2.84 4.78 -15.77
CA LYS A 503 3.42 5.83 -14.93
C LYS A 503 4.64 5.25 -14.22
N ASN A 504 5.63 6.10 -13.99
CA ASN A 504 6.81 5.72 -13.21
C ASN A 504 7.17 6.82 -12.21
N PHE A 505 7.83 6.42 -11.14
CA PHE A 505 8.28 7.33 -10.09
C PHE A 505 9.44 6.74 -9.30
N ALA A 506 10.27 7.60 -8.70
CA ALA A 506 11.20 7.19 -7.66
C ALA A 506 10.38 6.82 -6.43
N ALA A 507 10.23 5.52 -6.17
CA ALA A 507 9.28 5.01 -5.21
C ALA A 507 9.87 4.97 -3.81
N TYR A 508 11.08 4.42 -3.67
CA TYR A 508 11.71 4.15 -2.39
C TYR A 508 13.21 4.41 -2.46
N PRO A 509 13.89 4.80 -1.37
CA PRO A 509 15.35 4.67 -1.33
C PRO A 509 15.73 3.19 -1.45
N ILE A 510 16.95 2.92 -1.94
CA ILE A 510 17.54 1.59 -1.78
C ILE A 510 17.80 1.38 -0.29
N LEU A 511 17.12 0.39 0.29
CA LEU A 511 17.11 0.12 1.72
C LEU A 511 18.25 -0.83 2.08
N SER A 512 19.49 -0.45 1.82
CA SER A 512 20.64 -1.27 2.24
C SER A 512 20.76 -1.34 3.77
N PRO A 513 21.27 -2.44 4.33
CA PRO A 513 21.64 -2.51 5.74
C PRO A 513 22.55 -1.33 6.08
N THR A 514 22.19 -0.57 7.13
CA THR A 514 22.95 0.62 7.52
C THR A 514 24.00 0.21 8.56
N PRO A 515 25.30 0.36 8.31
CA PRO A 515 26.34 0.01 9.30
C PRO A 515 26.11 0.73 10.63
N SER A 516 26.42 0.08 11.76
CA SER A 516 26.17 0.65 13.09
C SER A 516 26.87 1.99 13.34
N GLU A 517 28.01 2.21 12.67
CA GLU A 517 28.81 3.45 12.75
C GLU A 517 28.26 4.57 11.86
N THR A 518 27.36 4.25 10.93
CA THR A 518 26.74 5.22 10.03
C THR A 518 25.45 5.75 10.66
N PRO A 519 25.38 7.05 11.00
CA PRO A 519 24.16 7.66 11.51
C PRO A 519 23.10 7.76 10.40
N PHE A 520 21.84 7.67 10.79
CA PHE A 520 20.72 7.95 9.91
C PHE A 520 20.58 9.48 9.68
N PRO A 521 19.85 9.90 8.63
CA PRO A 521 19.45 11.29 8.48
C PRO A 521 18.68 11.80 9.70
N SER A 522 18.91 13.06 10.06
CA SER A 522 18.27 13.67 11.23
C SER A 522 16.84 14.09 10.91
N ILE A 523 15.87 13.67 11.73
CA ILE A 523 14.48 14.14 11.62
C ILE A 523 14.39 15.58 12.11
N ARG A 524 14.99 15.89 13.26
CA ARG A 524 15.19 17.26 13.72
C ARG A 524 16.57 17.73 13.28
N VAL A 525 16.62 18.65 12.30
CA VAL A 525 17.89 19.21 11.81
C VAL A 525 18.39 20.27 12.79
N GLN A 526 17.52 21.22 13.14
CA GLN A 526 17.75 22.24 14.16
C GLN A 526 16.39 22.79 14.61
N LYS A 527 16.36 23.69 15.62
CA LYS A 527 15.10 24.29 16.09
C LYS A 527 14.32 24.92 14.93
N GLY A 528 13.08 24.48 14.73
CA GLY A 528 12.23 24.95 13.64
C GLY A 528 12.58 24.43 12.23
N LEU A 529 13.57 23.55 12.05
CA LEU A 529 13.86 22.90 10.77
C LEU A 529 13.83 21.38 10.93
N TYR A 530 12.89 20.74 10.24
CA TYR A 530 12.65 19.30 10.37
C TYR A 530 12.65 18.63 9.00
N TYR A 531 13.15 17.40 8.93
CA TYR A 531 13.18 16.58 7.73
C TYR A 531 12.33 15.33 7.93
N LEU A 532 11.12 15.36 7.37
CA LEU A 532 10.09 14.33 7.57
C LEU A 532 10.52 12.99 6.98
N ASN A 533 11.02 13.01 5.74
CA ASN A 533 11.45 11.81 5.01
C ASN A 533 12.80 11.22 5.50
N ALA A 534 13.42 11.78 6.55
CA ALA A 534 14.58 11.15 7.18
C ALA A 534 14.31 9.69 7.54
N ILE A 535 13.09 9.39 7.99
CA ILE A 535 12.64 8.05 8.39
C ILE A 535 12.68 7.02 7.26
N GLU A 536 12.57 7.46 6.00
CA GLU A 536 12.60 6.56 4.83
C GLU A 536 13.92 5.83 4.67
N SER A 537 14.98 6.36 5.28
CA SER A 537 16.30 5.71 5.32
C SER A 537 16.32 4.38 6.07
N ALA A 538 15.36 4.15 6.98
CA ALA A 538 15.19 2.92 7.73
C ALA A 538 14.13 2.00 7.09
N ALA A 539 12.96 2.56 6.76
CA ALA A 539 11.91 1.92 5.96
C ALA A 539 10.96 2.98 5.41
N SER A 540 10.37 2.74 4.24
CA SER A 540 9.48 3.70 3.57
C SER A 540 8.06 3.12 3.42
N ALA A 541 7.12 3.70 4.15
CA ALA A 541 5.70 3.40 4.05
C ALA A 541 4.89 4.61 4.52
N MET A 542 3.61 4.70 4.14
CA MET A 542 2.74 5.79 4.60
C MET A 542 2.66 5.87 6.13
N GLU A 543 2.75 4.72 6.80
CA GLU A 543 2.79 4.60 8.26
C GLU A 543 4.03 5.26 8.88
N MET A 544 5.20 5.10 8.23
CA MET A 544 6.45 5.71 8.68
C MET A 544 6.35 7.23 8.57
N GLU A 545 5.89 7.75 7.44
CA GLU A 545 5.72 9.20 7.23
C GLU A 545 4.71 9.80 8.23
N ALA A 546 3.61 9.09 8.53
CA ALA A 546 2.62 9.52 9.51
C ALA A 546 3.20 9.56 10.95
N LEU A 547 4.03 8.59 11.33
CA LEU A 547 4.74 8.58 12.61
C LEU A 547 5.74 9.74 12.69
N SER A 548 6.53 9.96 11.65
CA SER A 548 7.47 11.08 11.56
C SER A 548 6.75 12.42 11.68
N ALA A 549 5.63 12.61 10.95
CA ALA A 549 4.81 13.80 11.02
C ALA A 549 4.25 14.06 12.44
N ARG A 550 3.76 13.02 13.12
CA ARG A 550 3.27 13.12 14.51
C ARG A 550 4.38 13.56 15.46
N SER A 551 5.57 12.97 15.33
CA SER A 551 6.73 13.34 16.14
C SER A 551 7.18 14.78 15.87
N ILE A 552 7.21 15.21 14.61
CA ILE A 552 7.54 16.59 14.22
C ILE A 552 6.52 17.59 14.80
N ALA A 553 5.22 17.28 14.75
CA ALA A 553 4.22 18.14 15.36
C ALA A 553 4.47 18.36 16.87
N LYS A 554 4.92 17.32 17.58
CA LYS A 554 5.33 17.42 18.99
C LYS A 554 6.61 18.24 19.20
N MET A 555 7.58 18.10 18.32
CA MET A 555 8.80 18.93 18.37
C MET A 555 8.52 20.41 18.08
N ILE A 556 7.56 20.72 17.20
CA ILE A 556 7.11 22.11 16.96
C ILE A 556 6.44 22.66 18.22
N GLU A 557 5.60 21.87 18.89
CA GLU A 557 5.01 22.26 20.17
C GLU A 557 6.10 22.56 21.22
N GLU A 558 7.14 21.73 21.30
CA GLU A 558 8.27 21.95 22.20
C GLU A 558 9.07 23.20 21.88
N ASP A 559 9.29 23.47 20.60
CA ASP A 559 10.12 24.59 20.17
C ASP A 559 9.46 25.96 20.31
N PHE A 560 8.14 26.00 20.25
CA PHE A 560 7.39 27.25 20.13
C PHE A 560 6.27 27.44 21.16
N LEU A 561 5.78 26.37 21.79
CA LEU A 561 4.57 26.40 22.64
C LEU A 561 4.83 26.05 24.11
N LYS A 562 5.90 25.33 24.43
CA LYS A 562 6.28 25.06 25.84
C LYS A 562 7.07 26.26 26.39
N TRP A 563 6.48 26.95 27.36
CA TRP A 563 7.09 28.04 28.13
C TRP A 563 7.57 27.53 29.48
#